data_AF-A0A833UI32-F1
#
_entry.id   AF-A0A833UI32-F1
#
_cell.length_a   1.000
_cell.length_b   1.000
_cell.length_c   1.000
_cell.angle_alpha   90.00
_cell.angle_beta   90.00
_cell.angle_gamma   90.00
#
_symmetry.space_group_name_H-M   'P 1'
#
loop_
_entity.id
_entity.type
_entity.pdbx_description
1 polymer ?
#
loop_
_entity_poly.entity_id
_entity_poly.type
_entity_poly.pdbx_seq_one_letter_code
_entity_poly.pdbx_strand_id
1 'polypeptide(L)' 'MEFTLKELNQIYLFLLNRPEDSAVKLMKKIESKYQFCWMCQELVLPEKFEAHEQAHLKRFSK' A
#
# COMPACT_ATOMS: atom_id res chain seq x y z
N MET A 1 18.81 1.51 7.95
CA MET A 1 18.34 2.22 6.75
C MET A 1 16.83 2.17 6.77
N GLU A 2 16.16 3.30 6.97
CA GLU A 2 14.70 3.38 6.94
C GLU A 2 14.28 3.80 5.53
N PHE A 3 13.40 3.01 4.90
CA PHE A 3 12.82 3.38 3.61
C PHE A 3 11.80 4.49 3.81
N THR A 4 11.79 5.48 2.92
CA THR A 4 10.67 6.41 2.85
C THR A 4 9.39 5.67 2.41
N LEU A 5 8.21 6.24 2.69
CA LEU A 5 6.93 5.64 2.27
C LEU A 5 6.87 5.46 0.74
N LYS A 6 7.46 6.38 -0.03
CA LYS A 6 7.52 6.29 -1.49
C LYS A 6 8.35 5.10 -1.96
N GLU A 7 9.54 4.91 -1.38
CA GLU A 7 10.39 3.75 -1.68
C GLU A 7 9.71 2.44 -1.24
N LEU A 8 9.05 2.45 -0.07
CA LEU A 8 8.31 1.30 0.41
C LEU A 8 7.15 0.93 -0.53
N ASN A 9 6.46 1.91 -1.09
CA ASN A 9 5.39 1.68 -2.05
C ASN A 9 5.92 1.02 -3.33
N GLN A 10 7.06 1.50 -3.85
CA GLN A 10 7.72 0.88 -5.01
C GLN A 10 8.14 -0.57 -4.73
N ILE A 11 8.70 -0.83 -3.55
CA ILE A 11 9.07 -2.19 -3.12
C ILE A 11 7.83 -3.07 -3.07
N TYR A 12 6.75 -2.62 -2.42
CA TYR A 12 5.53 -3.40 -2.29
C TYR A 12 4.89 -3.72 -3.65
N LEU A 13 4.86 -2.75 -4.57
CA LEU A 13 4.40 -2.96 -5.95
C LEU A 13 5.27 -3.98 -6.72
N PHE A 14 6.58 -3.95 -6.50
CA PHE A 14 7.47 -4.94 -7.09
C PHE A 14 7.20 -6.34 -6.53
N LEU A 15 6.96 -6.47 -5.22
CA LEU A 15 6.64 -7.74 -4.57
C LEU A 15 5.29 -8.31 -5.02
N LEU A 16 4.28 -7.46 -5.23
CA LEU A 16 2.98 -7.87 -5.77
C LEU A 16 3.09 -8.63 -7.11
N ASN A 17 4.08 -8.28 -7.93
CA ASN A 17 4.32 -8.91 -9.23
C ASN A 17 5.20 -10.17 -9.16
N ARG A 18 5.65 -10.59 -7.96
CA ARG A 18 6.50 -11.76 -7.75
C ARG A 18 5.88 -12.71 -6.73
N PRO A 19 5.17 -13.77 -7.16
CA PRO A 19 4.50 -14.71 -6.26
C PRO A 19 5.48 -15.75 -5.68
N GLU A 20 6.62 -15.31 -5.15
CA GLU A 20 7.58 -16.16 -4.41
C GLU A 20 7.32 -16.07 -2.89
N ASP A 21 7.55 -17.17 -2.16
CA ASP A 21 7.29 -17.26 -0.71
C ASP A 21 8.00 -16.16 0.12
N SER A 22 9.20 -15.77 -0.31
CA SER A 22 9.99 -14.68 0.25
C SER A 22 9.28 -13.33 0.11
N ALA A 23 8.70 -13.05 -1.06
CA ALA A 23 7.96 -11.84 -1.35
C ALA A 23 6.68 -11.77 -0.52
N VAL A 24 5.92 -12.87 -0.43
CA VAL A 24 4.70 -12.94 0.40
C VAL A 24 5.01 -12.65 1.87
N LYS A 25 6.12 -13.17 2.42
CA LYS A 25 6.55 -12.88 3.80
C LYS A 25 6.89 -11.40 4.00
N LEU A 26 7.54 -10.77 3.02
CA LEU A 26 7.87 -9.34 3.08
C LEU A 26 6.61 -8.47 2.96
N MET A 27 5.69 -8.81 2.05
CA MET A 27 4.42 -8.12 1.91
C MET A 27 3.61 -8.14 3.21
N LYS A 28 3.47 -9.30 3.86
CA LYS A 28 2.79 -9.41 5.16
C LYS A 28 3.38 -8.53 6.26
N LYS A 29 4.71 -8.30 6.23
CA LYS A 29 5.38 -7.38 7.16
C LYS A 29 5.10 -5.91 6.87
N ILE A 30 4.87 -5.57 5.60
CA ILE A 30 4.49 -4.22 5.18
C ILE A 30 3.01 -4.00 5.53
N GLU A 31 2.16 -4.97 5.23
CA GLU A 31 0.71 -4.95 5.51
C GLU A 31 0.37 -4.91 7.00
N SER A 32 1.28 -5.32 7.89
CA SER A 32 1.08 -5.16 9.33
C SER A 32 1.24 -3.71 9.82
N LYS A 33 1.78 -2.82 8.99
CA LYS A 33 2.02 -1.40 9.31
C LYS A 33 1.28 -0.43 8.39
N TYR A 34 0.92 -0.88 7.19
CA TYR A 34 0.30 -0.07 6.15
C TYR A 34 -0.84 -0.84 5.51
N GLN A 35 -1.85 -0.13 5.03
CA GLN A 35 -2.90 -0.69 4.20
C GLN A 35 -2.65 -0.33 2.75
N PHE A 36 -2.75 -1.33 1.87
CA PHE A 36 -2.61 -1.11 0.43
C PHE A 36 -3.95 -0.70 -0.19
N CYS A 37 -3.97 0.47 -0.83
CA CYS A 37 -5.14 0.95 -1.56
C CYS A 37 -5.11 0.42 -2.99
N TRP A 38 -6.04 -0.47 -3.33
CA TRP A 38 -6.15 -1.03 -4.68
C TRP A 38 -6.60 0.00 -5.73
N MET A 39 -7.21 1.11 -5.32
CA MET A 39 -7.71 2.14 -6.26
C MET A 39 -6.58 2.98 -6.85
N CYS A 40 -5.56 3.32 -6.05
CA CYS A 40 -4.42 4.14 -6.49
C CYS A 40 -3.06 3.44 -6.38
N GLN A 41 -3.03 2.19 -5.91
CA GLN A 41 -1.83 1.39 -5.73
C GLN A 41 -0.81 2.04 -4.78
N GLU A 42 -1.31 2.61 -3.68
CA GLU A 42 -0.48 3.24 -2.65
C GLU A 42 -0.63 2.57 -1.28
N LEU A 43 0.49 2.45 -0.58
CA LEU A 43 0.53 2.16 0.85
C LEU A 43 0.13 3.40 1.64
N VAL A 44 -0.84 3.21 2.53
CA VAL A 44 -1.40 4.27 3.37
C VAL A 44 -1.33 3.82 4.82
N LEU A 45 -1.10 4.76 5.73
CA LEU A 45 -1.15 4.46 7.16
C LEU A 45 -2.59 4.07 7.57
N PRO A 46 -2.79 3.03 8.41
CA PRO A 46 -4.11 2.54 8.76
C PRO A 46 -5.03 3.64 9.31
N GLU A 47 -4.50 4.55 10.16
CA GLU A 47 -5.28 5.64 10.73
C GLU A 47 -5.71 6.71 9.72
N LYS A 48 -5.15 6.70 8.51
CA LYS A 48 -5.50 7.62 7.42
C LYS A 48 -6.30 6.95 6.30
N PHE A 49 -6.52 5.64 6.37
CA PHE A 49 -7.07 4.88 5.26
C PHE A 49 -8.52 5.24 4.94
N GLU A 50 -9.37 5.41 5.96
CA GLU A 50 -10.77 5.79 5.76
C GLU A 50 -10.89 7.15 5.06
N ALA A 51 -10.12 8.15 5.51
CA ALA A 51 -10.09 9.47 4.89
C ALA A 51 -9.57 9.42 3.44
N HIS A 52 -8.59 8.55 3.18
CA HIS A 52 -8.07 8.28 1.84
C HIS A 52 -9.13 7.65 0.92
N GLU A 53 -9.87 6.64 1.40
CA GLU A 53 -10.94 5.99 0.64
C GLU A 53 -12.07 6.97 0.31
N GLN A 54 -12.48 7.81 1.27
CA GLN A 54 -13.48 8.85 1.01
C GLN A 54 -13.03 9.87 -0.03
N ALA A 55 -11.73 10.19 -0.11
CA ALA A 55 -11.20 11.08 -1.13
C ALA A 55 -11.36 10.47 -2.54
N HIS A 56 -11.19 9.15 -2.68
CA HIS A 56 -11.51 8.45 -3.93
C HIS A 56 -12.99 8.54 -4.26
N LEU A 57 -13.88 8.21 -3.33
CA LEU A 57 -15.33 8.25 -3.55
C LEU A 57 -15.80 9.63 -4.05
N LYS A 58 -15.29 10.72 -3.44
CA LYS A 58 -15.58 12.09 -3.87
C LYS A 58 -15.06 12.40 -5.28
N ARG A 59 -13.92 11.83 -5.66
CA ARG A 59 -13.32 11.99 -6.99
C ARG A 59 -14.10 11.25 -8.07
N PHE A 60 -14.62 10.06 -7.76
CA PHE A 60 -15.43 9.26 -8.69
C PHE A 60 -16.88 9.74 -8.84
N SER A 61 -17.37 10.57 -7.91
CA SER A 61 -18.73 11.12 -7.95
C SER A 61 -18.84 12.44 -8.74
N LYS A 62 -17.79 12.82 -9.46
CA LYS A 62 -17.65 14.10 -10.18
C LYS A 62 -17.46 13.85 -11.67
#